data_AF-A0A7J2RDC2-F1
#
_entry.id   AF-A0A7J2RDC2-F1
#
_cell.length_a   1.000
_cell.length_b   1.000
_cell.length_c   1.000
_cell.angle_alpha   90.00
_cell.angle_beta   90.00
_cell.angle_gamma   90.00
#
_symmetry.space_group_name_H-M   'P 1'
#
loop_
_entity.id
_entity.type
_entity.pdbx_description
1 polymer ?
#
loop_
_entity_poly.entity_id
_entity_poly.type
_entity_poly.pdbx_seq_one_letter_code
_entity_poly.pdbx_strand_id
1 'polypeptide(L)'
;MISNFLQTILDVATVRFKITTVIIGGLALPAYNVARTTLDIDVCIYVESQEELEQFVKELYDKEISTIQNPKINHNLFTVFGKQNEAEIWLKPCDAFDWDKQMVEKIQNFFSNVYVLATEDYILTKIGRSDRSSTDISDIIQILIANKDKLDWDYLRYRLKWANLESDFKRILKSFELDYNNNLKNISKDILEKFKN
;
A
#
# COMPACT_ATOMS: atom_id res chain seq x y z
N MET A 1 5.11 -5.03 17.48
CA MET A 1 5.22 -6.50 17.43
C MET A 1 4.19 -6.98 16.43
N ILE A 2 4.58 -7.69 15.37
CA ILE A 2 3.64 -8.26 14.40
C ILE A 2 2.81 -9.35 15.10
N SER A 3 1.52 -9.45 14.79
CA SER A 3 0.67 -10.52 15.29
C SER A 3 1.11 -11.87 14.70
N ASN A 4 1.02 -12.97 15.47
CA ASN A 4 1.36 -14.30 14.97
C ASN A 4 0.55 -14.68 13.70
N PHE A 5 -0.67 -14.15 13.59
CA PHE A 5 -1.53 -14.29 12.42
C PHE A 5 -0.92 -13.67 11.16
N LEU A 6 -0.53 -12.39 11.21
CA LEU A 6 0.14 -11.72 10.10
C LEU A 6 1.49 -12.38 9.78
N GLN A 7 2.27 -12.77 10.79
CA GLN A 7 3.54 -13.46 10.57
C GLN A 7 3.35 -14.77 9.79
N THR A 8 2.31 -15.55 10.14
CA THR A 8 2.00 -16.81 9.44
C THR A 8 1.67 -16.55 7.97
N ILE A 9 0.87 -15.51 7.66
CA ILE A 9 0.56 -15.12 6.28
C ILE A 9 1.83 -14.77 5.51
N LEU A 10 2.70 -13.93 6.09
CA LEU A 10 3.95 -13.50 5.47
C LEU A 10 4.92 -14.66 5.25
N ASP A 11 5.02 -15.59 6.21
CA ASP A 11 5.89 -16.76 6.12
C ASP A 11 5.41 -17.73 5.02
N VAL A 12 4.11 -17.97 4.95
CA VAL A 12 3.52 -18.79 3.87
C VAL A 12 3.80 -18.15 2.50
N ALA A 13 3.50 -16.86 2.32
CA ALA A 13 3.70 -16.22 1.02
C ALA A 13 5.20 -16.10 0.65
N THR A 14 6.00 -15.47 1.52
CA THR A 14 7.36 -15.03 1.20
C THR A 14 8.40 -16.13 1.40
N VAL A 15 8.29 -16.92 2.48
CA VAL A 15 9.31 -17.92 2.82
C VAL A 15 9.06 -19.21 2.05
N ARG A 16 7.81 -19.69 2.06
CA ARG A 16 7.43 -20.99 1.49
C ARG A 16 7.25 -20.94 -0.02
N PHE A 17 6.49 -19.98 -0.54
CA PHE A 17 6.19 -19.89 -1.98
C PHE A 17 7.05 -18.90 -2.76
N LYS A 18 7.80 -18.03 -2.07
CA LYS A 18 8.57 -16.94 -2.71
C LYS A 18 7.68 -15.94 -3.47
N ILE A 19 6.42 -15.84 -3.06
CA ILE A 19 5.47 -14.85 -3.57
C ILE A 19 5.90 -13.48 -3.06
N THR A 20 6.05 -12.54 -3.98
CA THR A 20 6.30 -11.14 -3.62
C THR A 20 5.13 -10.63 -2.80
N THR A 21 5.42 -10.17 -1.58
CA THR A 21 4.40 -9.82 -0.59
C THR A 21 4.77 -8.52 0.09
N VAL A 22 3.80 -7.61 0.19
CA VAL A 22 3.97 -6.32 0.87
C VAL A 22 2.83 -6.07 1.84
N ILE A 23 3.11 -5.41 2.95
CA ILE A 23 2.07 -4.80 3.78
C ILE A 23 1.62 -3.51 3.09
N ILE A 24 0.32 -3.32 2.99
CA ILE A 24 -0.30 -2.07 2.51
C ILE A 24 -1.19 -1.48 3.61
N GLY A 25 -2.07 -0.54 3.24
CA GLY A 25 -3.04 0.02 4.18
C GLY A 25 -2.41 0.72 5.39
N GLY A 26 -3.14 0.81 6.50
CA GLY A 26 -2.71 1.58 7.66
C GLY A 26 -1.45 1.03 8.35
N LEU A 27 -1.22 -0.28 8.27
CA LEU A 27 -0.05 -0.94 8.90
C LEU A 27 1.27 -0.61 8.21
N ALA A 28 1.25 -0.19 6.94
CA ALA A 28 2.45 0.21 6.22
C ALA A 28 2.93 1.63 6.55
N LEU A 29 2.06 2.50 7.09
CA LEU A 29 2.36 3.92 7.34
C LEU A 29 3.64 4.19 8.16
N PRO A 30 3.96 3.39 9.21
CA PRO A 30 5.20 3.58 9.95
C PRO A 30 6.47 3.46 9.08
N ALA A 31 6.43 2.68 8.00
CA ALA A 31 7.55 2.57 7.06
C ALA A 31 7.84 3.90 6.33
N TYR A 32 6.84 4.77 6.23
CA TYR A 32 6.93 6.09 5.60
C TYR A 32 7.03 7.22 6.63
N ASN A 33 7.48 6.93 7.85
CA ASN A 33 7.63 7.91 8.95
C ASN A 33 6.31 8.57 9.38
N VAL A 34 5.18 7.88 9.20
CA VAL A 34 3.86 8.34 9.65
C VAL A 34 3.32 7.41 10.73
N ALA A 35 3.05 7.96 11.91
CA ALA A 35 2.48 7.20 13.02
C ALA A 35 0.96 7.05 12.84
N ARG A 36 0.47 5.81 12.79
CA ARG A 36 -0.96 5.50 12.69
C ARG A 36 -1.26 4.21 13.46
N THR A 37 -2.40 4.18 14.13
CA THR A 37 -2.97 2.96 14.70
C THR A 37 -4.05 2.44 13.78
N THR A 38 -4.01 1.15 13.45
CA THR A 38 -5.09 0.43 12.77
C THR A 38 -5.18 -0.99 13.34
N LEU A 39 -6.37 -1.58 13.25
CA LEU A 39 -6.58 -3.01 13.49
C LEU A 39 -6.63 -3.79 12.17
N ASP A 40 -6.90 -3.10 11.07
CA ASP A 40 -7.01 -3.69 9.74
C ASP A 40 -5.65 -4.23 9.29
N ILE A 41 -5.65 -5.46 8.78
CA ILE A 41 -4.47 -6.12 8.25
C ILE A 41 -4.64 -6.24 6.75
N ASP A 42 -3.92 -5.40 6.01
CA ASP A 42 -3.91 -5.40 4.55
C ASP A 42 -2.58 -5.92 4.02
N VAL A 43 -2.61 -7.04 3.33
CA VAL A 43 -1.43 -7.65 2.70
C VAL A 43 -1.67 -7.74 1.21
N CYS A 44 -0.76 -7.21 0.40
CA CYS A 44 -0.81 -7.38 -1.04
C CYS A 44 0.21 -8.43 -1.48
N ILE A 45 -0.24 -9.39 -2.29
CA ILE A 45 0.60 -10.42 -2.89
C ILE A 45 0.61 -10.26 -4.41
N TYR A 46 1.76 -10.55 -5.01
CA TYR A 46 1.90 -10.63 -6.46
C TYR A 46 2.00 -12.10 -6.86
N VAL A 47 0.90 -12.62 -7.38
CA VAL A 47 0.76 -13.99 -7.89
C VAL A 47 0.54 -13.95 -9.41
N GLU A 48 1.16 -14.88 -10.12
CA GLU A 48 1.15 -14.90 -11.60
C GLU A 48 0.12 -15.88 -12.18
N SER A 49 -0.40 -16.79 -11.35
CA SER A 49 -1.33 -17.83 -11.80
C SER A 49 -2.39 -18.19 -10.78
N GLN A 50 -3.50 -18.74 -11.26
CA GLN A 50 -4.56 -19.28 -10.41
C GLN A 50 -4.06 -20.47 -9.58
N GLU A 51 -3.15 -21.29 -10.11
CA GLU A 51 -2.57 -22.44 -9.40
C GLU A 51 -1.76 -22.00 -8.18
N GLU A 52 -0.91 -20.97 -8.34
CA GLU A 52 -0.12 -20.40 -7.25
C GLU A 52 -1.03 -19.82 -6.14
N LEU A 53 -2.09 -19.10 -6.53
CA LEU A 53 -3.09 -18.59 -5.59
C LEU A 53 -3.81 -19.72 -4.83
N GLU A 54 -4.19 -20.80 -5.51
CA GLU A 54 -4.83 -21.97 -4.89
C GLU A 54 -3.89 -22.69 -3.91
N GLN A 55 -2.61 -22.83 -4.26
CA GLN A 55 -1.60 -23.40 -3.37
C GLN A 55 -1.38 -22.53 -2.13
N PHE A 56 -1.32 -21.21 -2.30
CA PHE A 56 -1.22 -20.25 -1.20
C PHE A 56 -2.41 -20.37 -0.23
N VAL A 57 -3.64 -20.35 -0.76
CA VAL A 57 -4.88 -20.47 0.05
C VAL A 57 -4.94 -21.82 0.77
N LYS A 58 -4.53 -22.91 0.10
CA LYS A 58 -4.48 -24.23 0.73
C LYS A 58 -3.49 -24.29 1.89
N GLU A 59 -2.29 -23.73 1.73
CA GLU A 59 -1.29 -23.72 2.81
C GLU A 59 -1.76 -22.86 3.99
N LEU A 60 -2.44 -21.73 3.75
CA LEU A 60 -3.08 -20.97 4.83
C LEU A 60 -4.11 -21.84 5.59
N TYR A 61 -4.93 -22.60 4.86
CA TYR A 61 -5.91 -23.50 5.48
C TYR A 61 -5.25 -24.55 6.37
N ASP A 62 -4.14 -25.13 5.91
CA ASP A 62 -3.32 -26.08 6.68
C ASP A 62 -2.68 -25.43 7.95
N LYS A 63 -2.70 -24.09 8.06
CA LYS A 63 -2.29 -23.29 9.24
C LYS A 63 -3.46 -22.72 10.05
N GLU A 64 -4.67 -23.25 9.89
CA GLU A 64 -5.89 -22.76 10.56
C GLU A 64 -6.27 -21.30 10.17
N ILE A 65 -5.85 -20.86 8.97
CA ILE A 65 -6.24 -19.57 8.38
C ILE A 65 -7.09 -19.87 7.14
N SER A 66 -8.36 -19.52 7.15
CA SER A 66 -9.30 -19.94 6.11
C SER A 66 -9.99 -18.76 5.44
N THR A 67 -10.55 -18.98 4.25
CA THR A 67 -11.47 -18.04 3.61
C THR A 67 -12.75 -18.76 3.23
N ILE A 68 -13.89 -18.07 3.32
CA ILE A 68 -15.19 -18.56 2.82
C ILE A 68 -15.40 -18.20 1.34
N GLN A 69 -14.52 -17.36 0.78
CA GLN A 69 -14.57 -16.95 -0.61
C GLN A 69 -13.89 -18.00 -1.49
N ASN A 70 -14.09 -17.91 -2.81
CA ASN A 70 -13.37 -18.70 -3.81
C ASN A 70 -12.45 -17.75 -4.59
N PRO A 71 -11.22 -17.48 -4.11
CA PRO A 71 -10.34 -16.48 -4.72
C PRO A 71 -10.01 -16.83 -6.17
N LYS A 72 -10.11 -15.83 -7.04
CA LYS A 72 -9.71 -15.93 -8.45
C LYS A 72 -8.66 -14.87 -8.75
N ILE A 73 -7.73 -15.21 -9.64
CA ILE A 73 -6.61 -14.34 -10.02
C ILE A 73 -7.05 -12.97 -10.56
N ASN A 74 -8.28 -12.87 -11.07
CA ASN A 74 -8.86 -11.62 -11.57
C ASN A 74 -9.65 -10.82 -10.52
N HIS A 75 -9.77 -11.30 -9.28
CA HIS A 75 -10.33 -10.53 -8.18
C HIS A 75 -9.32 -9.48 -7.69
N ASN A 76 -9.81 -8.38 -7.09
CA ASN A 76 -8.92 -7.39 -6.47
C ASN A 76 -8.36 -7.88 -5.13
N LEU A 77 -9.20 -8.54 -4.33
CA LEU A 77 -8.84 -9.04 -3.00
C LEU A 77 -9.76 -10.19 -2.55
N PHE A 78 -9.38 -10.83 -1.46
CA PHE A 78 -10.23 -11.72 -0.66
C PHE A 78 -9.83 -11.62 0.81
N THR A 79 -10.73 -12.02 1.71
CA THR A 79 -10.53 -11.95 3.15
C THR A 79 -10.19 -13.34 3.70
N VAL A 80 -9.22 -13.40 4.61
CA VAL A 80 -8.84 -14.60 5.35
C VAL A 80 -9.07 -14.39 6.84
N PHE A 81 -9.43 -15.48 7.52
CA PHE A 81 -9.85 -15.49 8.92
C PHE A 81 -9.01 -16.49 9.70
N GLY A 82 -8.42 -16.01 10.79
CA GLY A 82 -7.88 -16.84 11.87
C GLY A 82 -8.87 -16.91 13.04
N LYS A 83 -8.43 -17.45 14.18
CA LYS A 83 -9.30 -17.62 15.36
C LYS A 83 -9.96 -16.34 15.89
N GLN A 84 -9.27 -15.20 15.81
CA GLN A 84 -9.71 -13.91 16.38
C GLN A 84 -9.24 -12.72 15.54
N ASN A 85 -8.75 -12.96 14.32
CA ASN A 85 -8.18 -11.93 13.46
C ASN A 85 -8.65 -12.18 12.03
N GLU A 86 -8.71 -11.11 11.26
CA GLU A 86 -8.95 -11.16 9.82
C GLU A 86 -7.88 -10.34 9.10
N ALA A 87 -7.66 -10.67 7.83
CA ALA A 87 -6.81 -9.89 6.95
C ALA A 87 -7.42 -9.84 5.55
N GLU A 88 -7.26 -8.72 4.88
CA GLU A 88 -7.50 -8.59 3.45
C GLU A 88 -6.22 -8.97 2.70
N ILE A 89 -6.35 -9.95 1.82
CA ILE A 89 -5.32 -10.36 0.87
C ILE A 89 -5.63 -9.73 -0.47
N TRP A 90 -4.90 -8.69 -0.79
CA TRP A 90 -5.00 -7.94 -2.04
C TRP A 90 -4.16 -8.62 -3.12
N LEU A 91 -4.76 -8.90 -4.28
CA LEU A 91 -4.09 -9.39 -5.49
C LEU A 91 -3.59 -8.26 -6.39
N LYS A 92 -4.07 -7.04 -6.13
CA LYS A 92 -3.68 -5.79 -6.78
C LYS A 92 -3.31 -4.76 -5.72
N PRO A 93 -2.36 -3.85 -5.96
CA PRO A 93 -1.99 -2.84 -4.97
C PRO A 93 -3.15 -1.94 -4.53
N CYS A 94 -4.09 -1.66 -5.44
CA CYS A 94 -5.38 -1.03 -5.15
C CYS A 94 -6.38 -1.27 -6.30
N ASP A 95 -7.55 -0.65 -6.25
CA ASP A 95 -8.60 -0.79 -7.27
C ASP A 95 -8.25 -0.18 -8.64
N ALA A 96 -7.35 0.82 -8.67
CA ALA A 96 -7.12 1.62 -9.87
C ALA A 96 -6.09 1.02 -10.85
N PHE A 97 -5.21 0.14 -10.37
CA PHE A 97 -4.11 -0.37 -11.20
C PHE A 97 -3.58 -1.70 -10.70
N ASP A 98 -2.97 -2.45 -11.62
CA ASP A 98 -2.32 -3.74 -11.36
C ASP A 98 -0.85 -3.57 -10.97
N TRP A 99 -0.25 -4.67 -10.50
CA TRP A 99 1.20 -4.78 -10.36
C TRP A 99 1.90 -4.56 -11.72
N ASP A 100 3.06 -3.93 -11.65
CA ASP A 100 3.99 -3.85 -12.78
C ASP A 100 5.42 -4.11 -12.31
N LYS A 101 6.30 -4.42 -13.27
CA LYS A 101 7.69 -4.79 -13.01
C LYS A 101 8.45 -3.75 -12.21
N GLN A 102 8.23 -2.46 -12.49
CA GLN A 102 8.96 -1.38 -11.84
C GLN A 102 8.53 -1.22 -10.38
N MET A 103 7.24 -1.41 -10.09
CA MET A 103 6.74 -1.43 -8.71
C MET A 103 7.36 -2.60 -7.92
N VAL A 104 7.39 -3.81 -8.51
CA VAL A 104 8.00 -4.99 -7.87
C VAL A 104 9.49 -4.77 -7.59
N GLU A 105 10.23 -4.19 -8.54
CA GLU A 105 11.66 -3.90 -8.39
C GLU A 105 11.96 -2.82 -7.33
N LYS A 106 11.00 -1.94 -7.03
CA LYS A 106 11.15 -0.85 -6.07
C LYS A 106 10.58 -1.15 -4.68
N ILE A 107 10.10 -2.37 -4.43
CA ILE A 107 9.65 -2.82 -3.10
C ILE A 107 10.78 -2.61 -2.07
N GLN A 108 10.40 -2.10 -0.90
CA GLN A 108 11.33 -1.73 0.16
C GLN A 108 11.23 -2.71 1.33
N ASN A 109 12.37 -3.08 1.90
CA ASN A 109 12.38 -3.77 3.18
C ASN A 109 12.05 -2.79 4.30
N PHE A 110 11.05 -3.10 5.12
CA PHE A 110 10.68 -2.27 6.26
C PHE A 110 11.37 -2.75 7.54
N PHE A 111 11.19 -4.02 7.90
CA PHE A 111 11.93 -4.68 8.97
C PHE A 111 11.90 -6.19 8.82
N SER A 112 12.97 -6.88 9.22
CA SER A 112 13.07 -8.34 9.09
C SER A 112 12.75 -8.79 7.65
N ASN A 113 11.82 -9.72 7.45
CA ASN A 113 11.29 -10.19 6.18
C ASN A 113 9.98 -9.48 5.76
N VAL A 114 9.70 -8.31 6.31
CA VAL A 114 8.51 -7.53 6.02
C VAL A 114 8.84 -6.46 5.00
N TYR A 115 8.07 -6.43 3.93
CA TYR A 115 8.25 -5.50 2.82
C TYR A 115 7.04 -4.59 2.67
N VAL A 116 7.28 -3.42 2.07
CA VAL A 116 6.27 -2.41 1.75
C VAL A 116 6.52 -1.88 0.34
N LEU A 117 5.53 -1.20 -0.23
CA LEU A 117 5.72 -0.49 -1.50
C LEU A 117 6.75 0.64 -1.36
N ALA A 118 7.30 1.09 -2.49
CA ALA A 118 7.99 2.38 -2.51
C ALA A 118 7.05 3.50 -2.03
N THR A 119 7.59 4.55 -1.43
CA THR A 119 6.78 5.65 -0.87
C THR A 119 5.87 6.27 -1.93
N GLU A 120 6.36 6.43 -3.16
CA GLU A 120 5.62 6.98 -4.29
C GLU A 120 4.47 6.06 -4.72
N ASP A 121 4.72 4.75 -4.76
CA ASP A 121 3.71 3.74 -5.12
C ASP A 121 2.64 3.62 -4.03
N TYR A 122 3.02 3.73 -2.75
CA TYR A 122 2.05 3.76 -1.66
C TYR A 122 1.17 5.02 -1.68
N ILE A 123 1.74 6.19 -2.00
CA ILE A 123 0.93 7.40 -2.24
C ILE A 123 -0.06 7.14 -3.38
N LEU A 124 0.38 6.47 -4.44
CA LEU A 124 -0.47 6.14 -5.59
C LEU A 124 -1.65 5.24 -5.20
N THR A 125 -1.45 4.23 -4.35
CA THR A 125 -2.55 3.35 -3.90
C THR A 125 -3.62 4.15 -3.14
N LYS A 126 -3.22 5.09 -2.28
CA LYS A 126 -4.13 5.97 -1.53
C LYS A 126 -4.92 6.92 -2.44
N ILE A 127 -4.28 7.46 -3.49
CA ILE A 127 -4.96 8.31 -4.47
C ILE A 127 -5.90 7.48 -5.34
N GLY A 128 -5.49 6.28 -5.74
CA GLY A 128 -6.24 5.41 -6.64
C GLY A 128 -7.51 4.79 -6.04
N ARG A 129 -7.75 4.89 -4.73
CA ARG A 129 -8.98 4.39 -4.11
C ARG A 129 -10.20 5.14 -4.63
N SER A 130 -11.18 4.39 -5.13
CA SER A 130 -12.46 4.95 -5.57
C SER A 130 -13.31 5.48 -4.41
N ASP A 131 -13.15 4.87 -3.23
CA ASP A 131 -13.82 5.19 -1.98
C ASP A 131 -12.97 6.08 -1.05
N ARG A 132 -11.97 6.77 -1.60
CA ARG A 132 -10.98 7.57 -0.86
C ARG A 132 -11.63 8.48 0.19
N SER A 133 -11.21 8.32 1.44
CA SER A 133 -11.72 9.05 2.59
C SER A 133 -10.87 10.30 2.91
N SER A 134 -11.35 11.13 3.85
CA SER A 134 -10.54 12.22 4.42
C SER A 134 -9.29 11.71 5.16
N THR A 135 -9.35 10.51 5.72
CA THR A 135 -8.20 9.84 6.34
C THR A 135 -7.11 9.56 5.30
N ASP A 136 -7.48 9.07 4.11
CA ASP A 136 -6.50 8.80 3.05
C ASP A 136 -5.82 10.08 2.56
N ILE A 137 -6.58 11.17 2.45
CA ILE A 137 -6.01 12.49 2.10
C ILE A 137 -5.03 12.96 3.18
N SER A 138 -5.39 12.79 4.46
CA SER A 138 -4.52 13.12 5.59
C SER A 138 -3.24 12.29 5.59
N ASP A 139 -3.34 10.99 5.31
CA ASP A 139 -2.18 10.09 5.20
C ASP A 139 -1.25 10.54 4.07
N ILE A 140 -1.79 10.82 2.86
CA ILE A 140 -1.01 11.31 1.72
C ILE A 140 -0.22 12.57 2.10
N ILE A 141 -0.90 13.55 2.72
CA ILE A 141 -0.26 14.80 3.14
C ILE A 141 0.87 14.54 4.15
N GLN A 142 0.63 13.71 5.17
CA GLN A 142 1.62 13.39 6.18
C GLN A 142 2.85 12.70 5.58
N ILE A 143 2.64 11.76 4.65
CA ILE A 143 3.74 11.08 3.95
C ILE A 143 4.54 12.06 3.12
N LEU A 144 3.88 12.95 2.37
CA LEU A 144 4.54 13.97 1.57
C LEU A 144 5.40 14.89 2.45
N ILE A 145 4.89 15.33 3.60
CA ILE A 145 5.64 16.18 4.54
C ILE A 145 6.84 15.41 5.10
N ALA A 146 6.63 14.19 5.59
CA ALA A 146 7.65 13.39 6.26
C ALA A 146 8.79 12.96 5.33
N ASN A 147 8.52 12.85 4.02
CA ASN A 147 9.46 12.32 3.04
C ASN A 147 9.80 13.32 1.92
N LYS A 148 9.45 14.61 2.03
CA LYS A 148 9.61 15.62 0.96
C LYS A 148 11.02 15.72 0.34
N ASP A 149 12.05 15.40 1.13
CA ASP A 149 13.46 15.46 0.72
C ASP A 149 14.03 14.09 0.31
N LYS A 150 13.26 13.01 0.47
CA LYS A 150 13.62 11.64 0.09
C LYS A 150 12.80 11.09 -1.08
N LEU A 151 11.65 11.70 -1.36
CA LEU A 151 10.78 11.31 -2.47
C LEU A 151 11.50 11.46 -3.81
N ASP A 152 11.36 10.43 -4.64
CA ASP A 152 11.70 10.45 -6.06
C ASP A 152 10.54 11.12 -6.81
N TRP A 153 10.63 12.44 -6.94
CA TRP A 153 9.58 13.26 -7.55
C TRP A 153 9.36 12.94 -9.03
N ASP A 154 10.42 12.56 -9.75
CA ASP A 154 10.33 12.14 -11.15
C ASP A 154 9.57 10.82 -11.27
N TYR A 155 9.87 9.85 -10.41
CA TYR A 155 9.14 8.60 -10.36
C TYR A 155 7.67 8.82 -9.96
N LEU A 156 7.39 9.61 -8.92
CA LEU A 156 6.00 9.92 -8.54
C LEU A 156 5.21 10.57 -9.69
N ARG A 157 5.79 11.54 -10.40
CA ARG A 157 5.17 12.14 -11.59
C ARG A 157 4.89 11.13 -12.68
N TYR A 158 5.86 10.25 -12.96
CA TYR A 158 5.69 9.16 -13.91
C TYR A 158 4.51 8.25 -13.51
N ARG A 159 4.46 7.82 -12.25
CA ARG A 159 3.40 6.94 -11.70
C ARG A 159 2.01 7.58 -11.75
N LEU A 160 1.92 8.86 -11.37
CA LEU A 160 0.67 9.62 -11.43
C LEU A 160 0.13 9.74 -12.87
N LYS A 161 1.01 9.92 -13.86
CA LYS A 161 0.61 9.94 -15.27
C LYS A 161 0.19 8.56 -15.76
N TRP A 162 0.96 7.54 -15.43
CA TRP A 162 0.67 6.15 -15.80
C TRP A 162 -0.71 5.70 -15.29
N ALA A 163 -1.05 6.01 -14.04
CA ALA A 163 -2.35 5.68 -13.46
C ALA A 163 -3.47 6.71 -13.77
N ASN A 164 -3.17 7.78 -14.53
CA ASN A 164 -4.09 8.89 -14.79
C ASN A 164 -4.65 9.58 -13.52
N LEU A 165 -3.81 9.73 -12.48
CA LEU A 165 -4.15 10.30 -11.17
C LEU A 165 -3.54 11.70 -10.94
N GLU A 166 -2.91 12.30 -11.95
CA GLU A 166 -2.21 13.58 -11.82
C GLU A 166 -3.15 14.74 -11.39
N SER A 167 -4.38 14.75 -11.91
CA SER A 167 -5.38 15.77 -11.59
C SER A 167 -5.87 15.65 -10.14
N ASP A 168 -6.11 14.43 -9.67
CA ASP A 168 -6.47 14.12 -8.28
C ASP A 168 -5.38 14.57 -7.31
N PHE A 169 -4.12 14.24 -7.62
CA PHE A 169 -3.00 14.65 -6.81
C PHE A 169 -2.88 16.17 -6.71
N LYS A 170 -2.99 16.88 -7.85
CA LYS A 170 -2.99 18.36 -7.86
C LYS A 170 -4.12 18.95 -7.02
N ARG A 171 -5.31 18.34 -7.04
CA ARG A 171 -6.45 18.76 -6.21
C ARG A 171 -6.16 18.58 -4.72
N ILE A 172 -5.58 17.44 -4.33
CA ILE A 172 -5.16 17.20 -2.94
C ILE A 172 -4.15 18.26 -2.48
N LEU A 173 -3.13 18.56 -3.28
CA LEU A 173 -2.14 19.58 -2.94
C LEU A 173 -2.75 20.99 -2.85
N LYS A 174 -3.72 21.31 -3.71
CA LYS A 174 -4.42 22.60 -3.65
C LYS A 174 -5.28 22.74 -2.39
N SER A 175 -5.99 21.69 -2.00
CA SER A 175 -6.72 21.67 -0.73
C SER A 175 -5.77 21.84 0.46
N PHE A 176 -4.60 21.19 0.40
CA PHE A 176 -3.55 21.35 1.40
C PHE A 176 -3.02 22.79 1.51
N GLU A 177 -3.05 23.60 0.45
CA GLU A 177 -2.64 25.00 0.51
C GLU A 177 -3.63 25.90 1.29
N LEU A 178 -4.92 25.55 1.29
CA LEU A 178 -5.99 26.40 1.81
C LEU A 178 -6.24 26.24 3.32
N ASP A 179 -5.94 25.06 3.89
CA ASP A 179 -6.43 24.67 5.22
C ASP A 179 -5.47 24.96 6.39
N TYR A 180 -4.29 25.58 6.18
CA TYR A 180 -3.20 25.54 7.17
C TYR A 180 -2.61 26.88 7.65
N ASN A 181 -2.19 26.90 8.93
CA ASN A 181 -1.40 27.95 9.58
C ASN A 181 -0.10 28.27 8.82
N ASN A 182 0.43 29.50 8.97
CA ASN A 182 1.55 30.06 8.19
C ASN A 182 2.79 29.14 8.03
N ASN A 183 3.15 28.32 9.03
CA ASN A 183 4.28 27.40 8.93
C ASN A 183 4.04 26.24 7.95
N LEU A 184 2.84 25.67 7.94
CA LEU A 184 2.49 24.55 7.05
C LEU A 184 2.26 25.02 5.61
N LYS A 185 1.87 26.29 5.43
CA LYS A 185 1.79 26.95 4.12
C LYS A 185 3.15 27.04 3.40
N ASN A 186 4.26 27.17 4.14
CA ASN A 186 5.59 27.17 3.53
C ASN A 186 5.99 25.76 3.08
N ILE A 187 5.65 24.74 3.86
CA ILE A 187 5.90 23.33 3.51
C ILE A 187 5.07 22.92 2.29
N SER A 188 3.81 23.35 2.20
CA SER A 188 2.96 23.06 1.04
C SER A 188 3.50 23.67 -0.25
N LYS A 189 3.99 24.91 -0.19
CA LYS A 189 4.65 25.56 -1.33
C LYS A 189 5.92 24.84 -1.76
N ASP A 190 6.79 24.44 -0.83
CA ASP A 190 8.00 23.66 -1.11
C ASP A 190 7.66 22.34 -1.85
N ILE A 191 6.68 21.58 -1.33
CA ILE A 191 6.19 20.35 -1.97
C ILE A 191 5.66 20.62 -3.39
N LEU A 192 4.88 21.69 -3.56
CA LEU A 192 4.34 22.07 -4.87
C LEU A 192 5.43 22.48 -5.87
N GLU A 193 6.48 23.17 -5.42
CA GLU A 193 7.62 23.54 -6.26
C GLU A 193 8.41 22.32 -6.68
N LYS A 194 8.72 21.41 -5.74
CA LYS A 194 9.38 20.12 -6.03
C LYS A 194 8.57 19.26 -6.98
N PHE A 195 7.24 19.28 -6.89
CA PHE A 195 6.39 18.54 -7.82
C PHE A 195 6.36 19.15 -9.23
N LYS A 196 6.52 20.47 -9.38
CA LYS A 196 6.52 21.16 -10.68
C LYS A 196 7.84 21.04 -11.44
N ASN A 197 8.96 21.00 -10.71
CA ASN A 197 10.32 20.93 -11.25
C ASN A 197 10.78 19.49 -11.41
#